data_AF-W1TR11-F1
#
_entry.id   AF-W1TR11-F1
#
_cell.length_a   1.000
_cell.length_b   1.000
_cell.length_c   1.000
_cell.angle_alpha   90.00
_cell.angle_beta   90.00
_cell.angle_gamma   90.00
#
_symmetry.space_group_name_H-M   'P 1'
#
loop_
_entity.id
_entity.type
_entity.pdbx_description
1 polymer ?
#
loop_
_entity_poly.entity_id
_entity_poly.type
_entity_poly.pdbx_seq_one_letter_code
_entity_poly.pdbx_strand_id
1 'polypeptide(L)'
;MKRNYTRVIDEMRTTHGLNLVAIGQRIGIDPRTVGKWAQGKHKPNKESRKRLNKLYREVKQDMTTQVSIFEETTDQGQLLQVVTTTIFHGQALDIYGDFDTPLFRAGEVARMIDYSNSSLSKFLEMVDEDEKDKKKVLTPGGVQQVWFLTEQGLYEILFQSRKPKAKEFKKWVKQVLKDIRKQGYYMEGELVEEPQTTIKAPDTLAEAERYYIDTLAKAIAEVQNMDEKSRLTSKLTRFMQEVEPQWN
;
A
#
# COMPACT_ATOMS: atom_id res chain seq x y z
N MET A 1 2.90 -21.38 18.67
CA MET A 1 2.46 -20.99 17.30
C MET A 1 3.65 -21.00 16.34
N LYS A 2 3.53 -21.61 15.14
CA LYS A 2 4.58 -21.57 14.12
C LYS A 2 4.50 -20.21 13.39
N ARG A 3 5.53 -19.38 13.53
CA ARG A 3 5.62 -18.07 12.84
C ARG A 3 5.65 -18.25 11.32
N ASN A 4 4.85 -17.48 10.58
CA ASN A 4 4.88 -17.46 9.13
C ASN A 4 6.02 -16.55 8.64
N TYR A 5 7.14 -17.15 8.23
CA TYR A 5 8.34 -16.41 7.81
C TYR A 5 8.18 -15.70 6.47
N THR A 6 7.20 -16.10 5.65
CA THR A 6 6.84 -15.36 4.44
C THR A 6 6.29 -13.98 4.83
N ARG A 7 5.33 -13.95 5.76
CA ARG A 7 4.76 -12.70 6.29
C ARG A 7 5.79 -11.85 7.03
N VAL A 8 6.69 -12.47 7.79
CA VAL A 8 7.78 -11.76 8.49
C VAL A 8 8.71 -11.04 7.51
N ILE A 9 9.08 -11.70 6.40
CA ILE A 9 9.91 -11.08 5.37
C ILE A 9 9.14 -9.99 4.63
N ASP A 10 7.85 -10.21 4.39
CA ASP A 10 6.99 -9.24 3.72
C ASP A 10 6.78 -7.97 4.54
N GLU A 11 6.47 -8.10 5.83
CA GLU A 11 6.40 -6.96 6.78
C GLU A 11 7.73 -6.17 6.81
N MET A 12 8.89 -6.85 6.75
CA MET A 12 10.18 -6.15 6.66
C MET A 12 10.38 -5.38 5.33
N ARG A 13 9.75 -5.83 4.25
CA ARG A 13 9.85 -5.16 2.94
C ARG A 13 8.87 -4.01 2.81
N THR A 14 7.62 -4.22 3.24
CA THR A 14 6.52 -3.26 3.07
C THR A 14 6.51 -2.21 4.17
N THR A 15 6.60 -2.64 5.44
CA THR A 15 6.54 -1.74 6.60
C THR A 15 7.88 -1.11 6.91
N HIS A 16 8.99 -1.81 6.66
CA HIS A 16 10.33 -1.36 7.06
C HIS A 16 11.25 -1.00 5.88
N GLY A 17 10.72 -1.02 4.64
CA GLY A 17 11.44 -0.57 3.44
C GLY A 17 12.70 -1.38 3.09
N LEU A 18 12.92 -2.54 3.71
CA LEU A 18 14.12 -3.34 3.47
C LEU A 18 13.95 -4.17 2.21
N ASN A 19 14.83 -3.98 1.22
CA ASN A 19 14.84 -4.85 0.04
C ASN A 19 15.38 -6.27 0.38
N LEU A 20 15.07 -7.26 -0.46
CA LEU A 20 15.49 -8.67 -0.25
C LEU A 20 17.02 -8.82 -0.17
N VAL A 21 17.75 -7.94 -0.86
CA VAL A 21 19.22 -7.93 -0.87
C VAL A 21 19.76 -7.50 0.49
N ALA A 22 19.21 -6.45 1.09
CA ALA A 22 19.56 -5.93 2.39
C ALA A 22 19.21 -6.92 3.50
N ILE A 23 18.04 -7.58 3.41
CA ILE A 23 17.67 -8.66 4.34
C ILE A 23 18.69 -9.79 4.24
N GLY A 24 19.02 -10.26 3.03
CA GLY A 24 20.00 -11.31 2.79
C GLY A 24 21.39 -10.97 3.33
N GLN A 25 21.89 -9.77 3.04
CA GLN A 25 23.18 -9.29 3.53
C GLN A 25 23.22 -9.22 5.06
N ARG A 26 22.18 -8.69 5.70
CA ARG A 26 22.11 -8.55 7.17
C ARG A 26 22.02 -9.88 7.91
N ILE A 27 21.37 -10.90 7.33
CA ILE A 27 21.31 -12.24 7.94
C ILE A 27 22.43 -13.18 7.46
N GLY A 28 23.28 -12.72 6.53
CA GLY A 28 24.38 -13.49 5.94
C GLY A 28 23.90 -14.65 5.07
N ILE A 29 22.84 -14.45 4.29
CA ILE A 29 22.21 -15.47 3.44
C ILE A 29 22.00 -14.90 2.04
N ASP A 30 22.21 -15.73 1.03
CA ASP A 30 22.01 -15.33 -0.36
C ASP A 30 20.61 -14.73 -0.59
N PRO A 31 20.49 -13.51 -1.15
CA PRO A 31 19.21 -12.84 -1.37
C PRO A 31 18.20 -13.64 -2.20
N ARG A 32 18.65 -14.51 -3.12
CA ARG A 32 17.77 -15.37 -3.92
C ARG A 32 17.13 -16.44 -3.05
N THR A 33 17.87 -16.93 -2.06
CA THR A 33 17.35 -17.86 -1.04
C THR A 33 16.31 -17.17 -0.16
N VAL A 34 16.52 -15.91 0.23
CA VAL A 34 15.53 -15.11 0.96
C VAL A 34 14.29 -14.85 0.12
N GLY A 35 14.44 -14.57 -1.17
CA GLY A 35 13.32 -14.42 -2.11
C GLY A 35 12.48 -15.70 -2.25
N LYS A 36 13.12 -16.87 -2.25
CA LYS A 36 12.42 -18.16 -2.23
C LYS A 36 11.60 -18.39 -0.95
N TRP A 37 11.99 -17.79 0.18
CA TRP A 37 11.22 -17.82 1.43
C TRP A 37 10.05 -16.83 1.42
N ALA A 38 10.26 -15.64 0.85
CA ALA A 38 9.22 -14.64 0.63
C ALA A 38 8.11 -15.17 -0.30
N GLN A 39 8.46 -16.01 -1.29
CA GLN A 39 7.49 -16.65 -2.18
C GLN A 39 6.87 -17.93 -1.59
N GLY A 40 7.21 -18.32 -0.36
CA GLY A 40 6.71 -19.54 0.29
C GLY A 40 7.23 -20.86 -0.30
N LYS A 41 8.05 -20.81 -1.36
CA LYS A 41 8.62 -21.99 -2.05
C LYS A 41 9.55 -22.81 -1.15
N HIS A 42 10.27 -22.15 -0.25
CA HIS A 42 11.15 -22.82 0.72
C HIS A 42 10.93 -22.27 2.13
N LYS A 43 11.23 -23.09 3.14
CA LYS A 43 11.17 -22.69 4.55
C LYS A 43 12.59 -22.46 5.08
N PRO A 44 12.85 -21.36 5.81
CA PRO A 44 14.14 -21.14 6.42
C PRO A 44 14.47 -22.25 7.44
N ASN A 45 15.75 -22.62 7.53
CA ASN A 45 16.24 -23.58 8.51
C ASN A 45 16.28 -22.98 9.93
N LYS A 46 16.57 -23.79 10.95
CA LYS A 46 16.55 -23.36 12.36
C LYS A 46 17.45 -22.15 12.64
N GLU A 47 18.63 -22.11 12.03
CA GLU A 47 19.61 -21.03 12.19
C GLU A 47 19.16 -19.75 11.47
N SER A 48 18.71 -19.86 10.22
CA SER A 48 18.17 -18.75 9.44
C SER A 48 16.95 -18.11 10.10
N ARG A 49 16.07 -18.92 10.73
CA ARG A 49 14.94 -18.41 11.51
C ARG A 49 15.39 -17.59 12.71
N LYS A 50 16.44 -18.00 13.41
CA LYS A 50 17.00 -17.27 14.56
C LYS A 50 17.51 -15.90 14.11
N ARG A 51 18.23 -15.85 12.99
CA ARG A 51 18.73 -14.60 12.39
C ARG A 51 17.61 -13.69 11.89
N LEU A 52 16.62 -14.24 11.19
CA LEU A 52 15.43 -13.47 10.76
C LEU A 52 14.64 -12.90 11.94
N ASN A 53 14.43 -13.68 13.01
CA ASN A 53 13.74 -13.18 14.20
C ASN A 53 14.56 -12.13 14.95
N LYS A 54 15.89 -12.25 14.96
CA LYS A 54 16.79 -11.24 15.53
C LYS A 54 16.71 -9.95 14.73
N LEU A 55 16.87 -10.02 13.40
CA LEU A 55 16.73 -8.87 12.51
C LEU A 55 15.34 -8.21 12.62
N TYR A 56 14.27 -9.01 12.63
CA TYR A 56 12.91 -8.50 12.80
C TYR A 56 12.71 -7.79 14.14
N ARG A 57 13.33 -8.30 15.22
CA ARG A 57 13.28 -7.62 16.53
C ARG A 57 14.11 -6.35 16.56
N GLU A 58 15.28 -6.34 15.94
CA GLU A 58 16.14 -5.16 15.82
C GLU A 58 15.44 -4.07 15.02
N VAL A 59 14.91 -4.39 13.83
CA VAL A 59 14.16 -3.44 13.01
C VAL A 59 12.90 -2.95 13.73
N LYS A 60 12.19 -3.84 14.43
CA LYS A 60 11.02 -3.47 15.23
C LYS A 60 11.42 -2.65 16.46
N GLN A 61 12.55 -2.90 17.10
CA GLN A 61 13.07 -2.14 18.23
C GLN A 61 13.68 -0.81 17.80
N ASP A 62 14.29 -0.70 16.63
CA ASP A 62 14.74 0.58 16.08
C ASP A 62 13.52 1.48 15.83
N MET A 63 12.42 0.91 15.34
CA MET A 63 11.14 1.61 15.23
C MET A 63 10.53 1.90 16.61
N THR A 64 10.46 0.93 17.52
CA THR A 64 9.92 1.16 18.89
C THR A 64 10.79 2.10 19.72
N THR A 65 12.10 2.16 19.52
CA THR A 65 13.03 3.06 20.23
C THR A 65 13.02 4.45 19.60
N GLN A 66 12.83 4.55 18.27
CA GLN A 66 12.48 5.81 17.60
C GLN A 66 11.06 6.29 17.96
N VAL A 67 10.14 5.39 18.31
CA VAL A 67 8.77 5.73 18.76
C VAL A 67 8.73 6.05 20.26
N SER A 68 9.49 5.35 21.11
CA SER A 68 9.38 5.42 22.58
C SER A 68 10.34 6.41 23.24
N ILE A 69 11.43 6.85 22.58
CA ILE A 69 12.22 8.02 23.05
C ILE A 69 11.43 9.33 22.83
N PHE A 70 10.29 9.24 22.12
CA PHE A 70 9.45 10.34 21.70
C PHE A 70 8.00 10.26 22.22
N GLU A 71 7.70 9.32 23.13
CA GLU A 71 6.40 9.16 23.80
C GLU A 71 6.36 9.84 25.17
N GLU A 72 6.28 11.17 25.17
CA GLU A 72 5.67 12.00 26.23
C GLU A 72 5.16 13.24 25.49
N THR A 73 3.92 13.72 25.49
CA THR A 73 2.67 13.50 26.20
C THR A 73 1.57 14.14 25.33
N THR A 74 0.33 13.65 25.40
CA THR A 74 -0.88 14.42 25.01
C THR A 74 -1.55 14.79 26.33
N ASP A 75 -1.84 16.06 26.65
CA ASP A 75 -2.89 16.91 26.09
C ASP A 75 -2.49 18.40 26.14
N GLN A 76 -2.59 19.14 25.02
CA GLN A 76 -2.28 20.57 24.79
C GLN A 76 -0.95 20.96 24.11
N GLY A 77 -0.25 20.03 23.45
CA GLY A 77 1.01 20.42 22.79
C GLY A 77 1.70 19.34 22.00
N GLN A 78 0.95 18.51 21.25
CA GLN A 78 1.54 17.41 20.50
C GLN A 78 2.46 17.94 19.39
N LEU A 79 3.75 17.66 19.51
CA LEU A 79 4.73 17.88 18.45
C LEU A 79 4.46 16.86 17.34
N LEU A 80 4.19 17.35 16.13
CA LEU A 80 4.07 16.45 14.98
C LEU A 80 5.43 15.86 14.63
N GLN A 81 5.47 14.55 14.47
CA GLN A 81 6.65 13.78 14.09
C GLN A 81 6.48 13.18 12.70
N VAL A 82 7.61 13.00 12.01
CA VAL A 82 7.64 12.43 10.66
C VAL A 82 7.38 10.94 10.75
N VAL A 83 6.35 10.47 10.08
CA VAL A 83 5.99 9.05 9.97
C VAL A 83 6.78 8.38 8.86
N THR A 84 6.91 9.08 7.73
CA THR A 84 7.63 8.58 6.56
C THR A 84 8.17 9.73 5.73
N THR A 85 9.26 9.48 5.01
CA THR A 85 9.85 10.45 4.07
C THR A 85 9.82 9.85 2.67
N THR A 86 9.19 10.55 1.74
CA THR A 86 9.17 10.21 0.31
C THR A 86 10.12 11.10 -0.47
N ILE A 87 10.72 10.59 -1.54
CA ILE A 87 11.56 11.38 -2.45
C ILE A 87 10.78 11.63 -3.74
N PHE A 88 10.50 12.90 -4.03
CA PHE A 88 9.86 13.34 -5.28
C PHE A 88 10.81 14.25 -6.06
N HIS A 89 11.22 13.82 -7.26
CA HIS A 89 12.18 14.53 -8.13
C HIS A 89 13.45 15.01 -7.38
N GLY A 90 13.97 14.17 -6.49
CA GLY A 90 15.18 14.44 -5.71
C GLY A 90 14.97 15.34 -4.48
N GLN A 91 13.74 15.75 -4.19
CA GLN A 91 13.40 16.46 -2.97
C GLN A 91 12.72 15.52 -1.97
N ALA A 92 13.20 15.51 -0.74
CA ALA A 92 12.56 14.80 0.36
C ALA A 92 11.30 15.56 0.80
N LEU A 93 10.20 14.83 0.93
CA LEU A 93 8.94 15.27 1.49
C LEU A 93 8.64 14.42 2.72
N ASP A 94 8.61 15.06 3.87
CA ASP A 94 8.26 14.43 5.13
C ASP A 94 6.74 14.40 5.28
N ILE A 95 6.21 13.23 5.61
CA ILE A 95 4.80 12.98 5.87
C ILE A 95 4.64 12.76 7.37
N TYR A 96 3.73 13.51 7.97
CA TYR A 96 3.43 13.53 9.39
C TYR A 96 2.04 12.95 9.64
N GLY A 97 1.68 12.68 10.90
CA GLY A 97 0.34 12.18 11.27
C GLY A 97 0.30 10.65 11.37
N ASP A 98 -0.61 10.01 10.63
CA ASP A 98 -0.69 8.55 10.51
C ASP A 98 -1.07 8.14 9.06
N PHE A 99 -1.32 6.84 8.85
CA PHE A 99 -1.66 6.31 7.53
C PHE A 99 -3.03 6.79 7.02
N ASP A 100 -4.01 6.95 7.92
CA ASP A 100 -5.37 7.34 7.57
C ASP A 100 -5.51 8.86 7.44
N THR A 101 -4.66 9.61 8.16
CA THR A 101 -4.68 11.08 8.23
C THR A 101 -3.28 11.67 8.01
N PRO A 102 -2.73 11.56 6.78
CA PRO A 102 -1.41 12.09 6.49
C PRO A 102 -1.44 13.63 6.44
N LEU A 103 -0.38 14.23 6.96
CA LEU A 103 -0.17 15.67 7.00
C LEU A 103 1.12 16.06 6.30
N PHE A 104 1.04 17.10 5.47
CA PHE A 104 2.13 17.55 4.61
C PHE A 104 2.51 18.98 4.95
N ARG A 105 3.80 19.22 5.22
CA ARG A 105 4.26 20.58 5.53
C ARG A 105 4.19 21.46 4.27
N ALA A 106 3.41 22.54 4.32
CA ALA A 106 3.13 23.38 3.15
C ALA A 106 4.41 23.94 2.49
N GLY A 107 5.41 24.34 3.28
CA GLY A 107 6.69 24.84 2.75
C GLY A 107 7.58 23.78 2.11
N GLU A 108 7.36 22.49 2.39
CA GLU A 108 8.04 21.39 1.68
C GLU A 108 7.32 21.06 0.39
N VAL A 109 5.98 21.02 0.42
CA VAL A 109 5.16 20.85 -0.79
C VAL A 109 5.42 21.99 -1.79
N ALA A 110 5.53 23.24 -1.32
CA ALA A 110 5.88 24.37 -2.17
C ALA A 110 7.24 24.17 -2.86
N ARG A 111 8.27 23.79 -2.09
CA ARG A 111 9.61 23.49 -2.64
C ARG A 111 9.58 22.33 -3.64
N MET A 112 8.81 21.27 -3.32
CA MET A 112 8.66 20.07 -4.15
C MET A 112 8.27 20.42 -5.58
N ILE A 113 7.36 21.38 -5.75
CA ILE A 113 6.86 21.83 -7.06
C ILE A 113 7.57 23.08 -7.61
N ASP A 114 8.73 23.45 -7.04
CA ASP A 114 9.49 24.66 -7.36
C ASP A 114 8.67 25.96 -7.21
N TYR A 115 7.80 26.01 -6.20
CA TYR A 115 7.09 27.20 -5.78
C TYR A 115 7.90 27.95 -4.72
N SER A 116 7.97 29.28 -4.84
CA SER A 116 8.77 30.10 -3.92
C SER A 116 8.12 30.14 -2.54
N ASN A 117 8.89 29.80 -1.50
CA ASN A 117 8.45 29.95 -0.11
C ASN A 117 8.16 31.41 0.28
N SER A 118 8.74 32.39 -0.44
CA SER A 118 8.39 33.81 -0.25
C SER A 118 6.92 34.13 -0.55
N SER A 119 6.26 33.27 -1.33
CA SER A 119 4.87 33.42 -1.75
C SER A 119 3.95 32.40 -1.07
N LEU A 120 4.34 31.83 0.06
CA LEU A 120 3.58 30.78 0.75
C LEU A 120 2.16 31.22 1.14
N SER A 121 1.92 32.51 1.40
CA SER A 121 0.55 33.03 1.63
C SER A 121 -0.37 32.73 0.45
N LYS A 122 0.05 33.08 -0.77
CA LYS A 122 -0.71 32.82 -2.01
C LYS A 122 -0.87 31.34 -2.31
N PHE A 123 0.04 30.51 -1.79
CA PHE A 123 -0.02 29.07 -1.90
C PHE A 123 -1.09 28.49 -0.97
N LEU A 124 -1.22 29.02 0.25
CA LEU A 124 -2.23 28.63 1.23
C LEU A 124 -3.62 29.21 0.93
N GLU A 125 -3.71 30.31 0.17
CA GLU A 125 -4.97 30.87 -0.32
C GLU A 125 -5.66 29.98 -1.38
N MET A 126 -4.92 29.02 -1.96
CA MET A 126 -5.48 28.05 -2.92
C MET A 126 -6.16 26.85 -2.24
N VAL A 127 -6.05 26.76 -0.91
CA VAL A 127 -6.56 25.64 -0.11
C VAL A 127 -7.66 26.14 0.80
N ASP A 128 -8.73 25.36 0.90
CA ASP A 128 -9.83 25.65 1.81
C ASP A 128 -9.34 25.68 3.28
N GLU A 129 -10.06 26.41 4.14
CA GLU A 129 -9.60 26.68 5.52
C GLU A 129 -9.62 25.43 6.41
N ASP A 130 -10.47 24.44 6.11
CA ASP A 130 -10.55 23.15 6.79
C ASP A 130 -9.45 22.16 6.37
N GLU A 131 -8.85 22.37 5.20
CA GLU A 131 -7.81 21.50 4.64
C GLU A 131 -6.38 21.99 4.93
N LYS A 132 -6.24 23.02 5.78
CA LYS A 132 -4.97 23.54 6.27
C LYS A 132 -4.99 23.85 7.76
N ASP A 133 -3.90 23.55 8.45
CA ASP A 133 -3.80 23.80 9.90
C ASP A 133 -2.38 24.22 10.31
N LYS A 134 -2.26 24.99 11.39
CA LYS A 134 -0.97 25.34 11.99
C LYS A 134 -0.64 24.38 13.11
N LYS A 135 0.47 23.67 12.97
CA LYS A 135 0.92 22.72 14.00
C LYS A 135 2.36 23.03 14.42
N LYS A 136 2.70 22.66 15.65
CA LYS A 136 4.03 22.84 16.22
C LYS A 136 4.92 21.67 15.82
N VAL A 137 6.10 21.97 15.28
CA VAL A 137 7.08 20.97 14.85
C VAL A 137 8.42 21.29 15.48
N LEU A 138 9.11 20.25 15.93
CA LEU A 138 10.50 20.36 16.36
C LEU A 138 11.40 20.42 15.12
N THR A 139 12.02 21.56 14.89
CA THR A 139 13.03 21.74 13.84
C THR A 139 14.42 21.84 14.47
N PRO A 140 15.52 21.72 13.70
CA PRO A 140 16.87 21.96 14.24
C PRO A 140 17.05 23.34 14.91
N GLY A 141 16.23 24.33 14.52
CA GLY A 141 16.18 25.66 15.13
C GLY A 141 15.21 25.80 16.31
N GLY A 142 14.70 24.69 16.84
CA GLY A 142 13.72 24.66 17.93
C GLY A 142 12.27 24.43 17.45
N VAL A 143 11.33 24.53 18.39
CA VAL A 143 9.90 24.34 18.13
C VAL A 143 9.35 25.54 17.36
N GLN A 144 8.79 25.28 16.18
CA GLN A 144 8.21 26.30 15.31
C GLN A 144 6.76 25.96 14.96
N GLN A 145 5.90 26.96 14.87
CA GLN A 145 4.58 26.80 14.27
C GLN A 145 4.70 26.88 12.75
N VAL A 146 4.25 25.83 12.06
CA VAL A 146 4.32 25.74 10.61
C VAL A 146 2.98 25.28 10.06
N TRP A 147 2.72 25.65 8.80
CA TRP A 147 1.51 25.25 8.10
C TRP A 147 1.62 23.82 7.58
N PHE A 148 0.56 23.08 7.82
CA PHE A 148 0.30 21.74 7.31
C PHE A 148 -0.92 21.75 6.41
N LEU A 149 -0.90 20.83 5.47
CA LEU A 149 -1.99 20.50 4.58
C LEU A 149 -2.41 19.07 4.86
N THR A 150 -3.70 18.81 4.78
CA THR A 150 -4.25 17.45 4.70
C THR A 150 -3.95 16.85 3.31
N GLU A 151 -4.36 15.60 3.12
CA GLU A 151 -4.32 14.96 1.80
C GLU A 151 -5.16 15.71 0.76
N GLN A 152 -6.38 16.15 1.12
CA GLN A 152 -7.24 16.89 0.20
C GLN A 152 -6.64 18.26 -0.14
N GLY A 153 -6.14 18.99 0.86
CA GLY A 153 -5.47 20.26 0.63
C GLY A 153 -4.21 20.13 -0.24
N LEU A 154 -3.45 19.03 -0.09
CA LEU A 154 -2.36 18.71 -1.00
C LEU A 154 -2.85 18.54 -2.45
N TYR A 155 -3.93 17.78 -2.66
CA TYR A 155 -4.51 17.58 -3.98
C TYR A 155 -5.01 18.87 -4.61
N GLU A 156 -5.70 19.73 -3.86
CA GLU A 156 -6.15 21.03 -4.32
C GLU A 156 -5.00 21.87 -4.87
N ILE A 157 -3.91 21.99 -4.13
CA ILE A 157 -2.73 22.74 -4.57
C ILE A 157 -2.15 22.15 -5.84
N LEU A 158 -1.92 20.85 -5.87
CA LEU A 158 -1.31 20.20 -7.04
C LEU A 158 -2.24 20.30 -8.26
N PHE A 159 -3.56 20.31 -8.03
CA PHE A 159 -4.56 20.41 -9.08
C PHE A 159 -4.85 21.83 -9.53
N GLN A 160 -4.56 22.85 -8.73
CA GLN A 160 -4.68 24.25 -9.14
C GLN A 160 -3.36 24.82 -9.68
N SER A 161 -2.22 24.27 -9.26
CA SER A 161 -0.91 24.78 -9.63
C SER A 161 -0.62 24.71 -11.13
N ARG A 162 0.07 25.76 -11.61
CA ARG A 162 0.54 25.90 -13.00
C ARG A 162 1.97 25.41 -13.20
N LYS A 163 2.66 24.97 -12.13
CA LYS A 163 4.06 24.50 -12.17
C LYS A 163 4.20 23.19 -12.96
N PRO A 164 5.30 22.98 -13.70
CA PRO A 164 5.51 21.76 -14.51
C PRO A 164 5.39 20.47 -13.69
N LYS A 165 6.06 20.38 -12.53
CA LYS A 165 6.00 19.21 -11.64
C LYS A 165 4.59 18.89 -11.16
N ALA A 166 3.80 19.91 -10.79
CA ALA A 166 2.41 19.73 -10.40
C ALA A 166 1.52 19.27 -11.57
N LYS A 167 1.81 19.74 -12.80
CA LYS A 167 1.10 19.27 -14.02
C LYS A 167 1.42 17.81 -14.35
N GLU A 168 2.66 17.37 -14.14
CA GLU A 168 3.04 15.95 -14.30
C GLU A 168 2.26 15.07 -13.33
N PHE A 169 2.25 15.43 -12.04
CA PHE A 169 1.45 14.73 -11.03
C PHE A 169 -0.03 14.69 -11.40
N LYS A 170 -0.63 15.84 -11.76
CA LYS A 170 -2.03 15.93 -12.19
C LYS A 170 -2.33 15.03 -13.39
N LYS A 171 -1.43 14.96 -14.38
CA LYS A 171 -1.60 14.08 -15.54
C LYS A 171 -1.53 12.61 -15.13
N TRP A 172 -0.59 12.26 -14.26
CA TRP A 172 -0.45 10.92 -13.73
C TRP A 172 -1.69 10.48 -12.94
N VAL A 173 -2.19 11.30 -12.01
CA VAL A 173 -3.43 10.98 -11.27
C VAL A 173 -4.61 10.80 -12.22
N LYS A 174 -4.77 11.66 -13.23
CA LYS A 174 -5.83 11.50 -14.25
C LYS A 174 -5.71 10.19 -15.02
N GLN A 175 -4.49 9.74 -15.29
CA GLN A 175 -4.24 8.46 -15.93
C GLN A 175 -4.65 7.31 -15.00
N VAL A 176 -4.21 7.35 -13.74
CA VAL A 176 -4.61 6.36 -12.71
C VAL A 176 -6.12 6.29 -12.57
N LEU A 177 -6.83 7.42 -12.46
CA LEU A 177 -8.29 7.46 -12.37
C LEU A 177 -8.97 6.89 -13.62
N LYS A 178 -8.41 7.16 -14.82
CA LYS A 178 -8.91 6.60 -16.08
C LYS A 178 -8.70 5.09 -16.14
N ASP A 179 -7.59 4.61 -15.63
CA ASP A 179 -7.26 3.18 -15.59
C ASP A 179 -8.14 2.47 -14.57
N ILE A 180 -8.33 3.02 -13.36
CA ILE A 180 -9.33 2.54 -12.38
C ILE A 180 -10.73 2.48 -13.01
N ARG A 181 -11.17 3.54 -13.72
CA ARG A 181 -12.49 3.54 -14.39
C ARG A 181 -12.62 2.46 -15.47
N LYS A 182 -11.51 2.07 -16.10
CA LYS A 182 -11.49 1.08 -17.19
C LYS A 182 -11.28 -0.36 -16.71
N GLN A 183 -10.54 -0.53 -15.62
CA GLN A 183 -10.05 -1.82 -15.13
C GLN A 183 -10.65 -2.20 -13.77
N GLY A 184 -11.47 -1.33 -13.18
CA GLY A 184 -12.21 -1.57 -11.94
C GLY A 184 -11.48 -1.12 -10.69
N TYR A 185 -10.22 -1.53 -10.47
CA TYR A 185 -9.53 -1.29 -9.20
C TYR A 185 -7.99 -1.28 -9.29
N TYR A 186 -7.36 -0.50 -8.40
CA TYR A 186 -5.92 -0.42 -8.20
C TYR A 186 -5.58 -1.14 -6.89
N MET A 187 -4.78 -2.22 -6.93
CA MET A 187 -4.25 -2.87 -5.72
C MET A 187 -2.72 -2.85 -5.75
N GLU A 188 -2.11 -2.46 -4.63
CA GLU A 188 -0.67 -2.62 -4.35
C GLU A 188 0.30 -2.14 -5.46
N GLY A 189 -0.05 -1.07 -6.18
CA GLY A 189 0.87 -0.48 -7.17
C GLY A 189 0.81 -1.11 -8.56
N GLU A 190 -0.09 -2.08 -8.80
CA GLU A 190 -0.32 -2.66 -10.12
C GLU A 190 -1.74 -2.39 -10.61
N LEU A 191 -1.83 -2.06 -11.90
CA LEU A 191 -3.07 -2.03 -12.65
C LEU A 191 -3.51 -3.47 -12.91
N VAL A 192 -4.43 -3.94 -12.09
CA VAL A 192 -5.06 -5.25 -12.29
C VAL A 192 -6.19 -5.02 -13.29
N GLU A 193 -6.09 -5.62 -14.48
CA GLU A 193 -7.23 -5.67 -15.39
C GLU A 193 -8.42 -6.27 -14.65
N GLU A 194 -9.64 -5.81 -14.94
CA GLU A 194 -10.84 -6.51 -14.51
C GLU A 194 -10.59 -8.01 -14.72
N PRO A 195 -10.86 -8.91 -13.75
CA PRO A 195 -11.35 -10.20 -14.16
C PRO A 195 -12.53 -9.82 -15.04
N GLN A 196 -12.37 -9.97 -16.36
CA GLN A 196 -13.43 -9.83 -17.32
C GLN A 196 -14.47 -10.90 -16.97
N THR A 197 -15.24 -10.68 -15.92
CA THR A 197 -16.66 -10.97 -15.92
C THR A 197 -17.28 -9.88 -16.80
N THR A 198 -16.87 -9.82 -18.07
CA THR A 198 -17.81 -9.53 -19.13
C THR A 198 -18.79 -10.68 -19.02
N ILE A 199 -19.81 -10.52 -18.17
CA ILE A 199 -21.01 -11.33 -18.24
C ILE A 199 -21.67 -10.90 -19.55
N LYS A 200 -21.14 -11.39 -20.68
CA LYS A 200 -22.03 -11.72 -21.78
C LYS A 200 -22.96 -12.76 -21.17
N ALA A 201 -24.24 -12.43 -21.09
CA ALA A 201 -25.23 -13.47 -20.87
C ALA A 201 -24.90 -14.55 -21.91
N PRO A 202 -24.68 -15.81 -21.49
CA PRO A 202 -24.35 -16.88 -22.41
C PRO A 202 -25.45 -16.93 -23.48
N ASP A 203 -25.06 -16.81 -24.75
CA ASP A 203 -26.01 -16.75 -25.88
C ASP A 203 -26.67 -18.13 -26.09
N THR A 204 -26.07 -19.19 -25.52
CA THR A 204 -26.56 -20.56 -25.57
C THR A 204 -26.53 -21.24 -24.19
N LEU A 205 -27.41 -22.23 -24.01
CA LEU A 205 -27.47 -23.04 -22.78
C LEU A 205 -26.13 -23.77 -22.50
N ALA A 206 -25.46 -24.26 -23.54
CA ALA A 206 -24.17 -24.94 -23.42
C ALA A 206 -23.04 -24.01 -22.93
N GLU A 207 -23.06 -22.73 -23.33
CA GLU A 207 -22.10 -21.74 -22.82
C GLU A 207 -22.40 -21.38 -21.35
N ALA A 208 -23.68 -21.33 -20.97
CA ALA A 208 -24.10 -21.10 -19.59
C ALA A 208 -23.63 -22.21 -18.65
N GLU A 209 -23.80 -23.47 -19.09
CA GLU A 209 -23.35 -24.65 -18.37
C GLU A 209 -21.83 -24.67 -18.20
N ARG A 210 -21.07 -24.37 -19.26
CA ARG A 210 -19.60 -24.28 -19.20
C ARG A 210 -19.13 -23.17 -18.26
N TYR A 211 -19.77 -22.00 -18.33
CA TYR A 211 -19.46 -20.88 -17.45
C TYR A 211 -19.73 -21.21 -15.97
N TYR A 212 -20.85 -21.88 -15.68
CA TYR A 212 -21.17 -22.30 -14.32
C TYR A 212 -20.19 -23.35 -13.78
N ILE A 213 -19.72 -24.26 -14.62
CA ILE A 213 -18.68 -25.24 -14.25
C ILE A 213 -17.35 -24.53 -13.94
N ASP A 214 -16.91 -23.62 -14.80
CA ASP A 214 -15.62 -22.92 -14.64
C ASP A 214 -15.60 -22.05 -13.37
N THR A 215 -16.70 -21.32 -13.12
CA THR A 215 -16.84 -20.49 -11.91
C THR A 215 -16.84 -21.32 -10.62
N LEU A 216 -17.51 -22.47 -10.60
CA LEU A 216 -17.46 -23.39 -9.45
C LEU A 216 -16.08 -24.03 -9.29
N ALA A 217 -15.40 -24.42 -10.37
CA ALA A 217 -14.06 -24.99 -10.32
C ALA A 217 -13.04 -23.98 -9.76
N LYS A 218 -13.14 -22.71 -10.19
CA LYS A 218 -12.31 -21.62 -9.65
C LYS A 218 -12.59 -21.37 -8.17
N ALA A 219 -13.85 -21.31 -7.76
CA ALA A 219 -14.21 -21.17 -6.35
C ALA A 219 -13.67 -22.32 -5.49
N ILE A 220 -13.74 -23.57 -5.98
CA ILE A 220 -13.16 -24.74 -5.29
C ILE A 220 -11.63 -24.65 -5.16
N ALA A 221 -10.95 -24.03 -6.11
CA ALA A 221 -9.49 -23.84 -6.09
C ALA A 221 -9.05 -22.76 -5.09
N GLU A 222 -9.85 -21.70 -4.91
CA GLU A 222 -9.56 -20.56 -4.04
C GLU A 222 -9.96 -20.80 -2.57
N VAL A 223 -10.95 -21.66 -2.31
CA VAL A 223 -11.44 -21.97 -0.96
C VAL A 223 -10.42 -22.80 -0.17
N GLN A 224 -9.96 -22.23 0.96
CA GLN A 224 -9.05 -22.91 1.90
C GLN A 224 -9.79 -23.76 2.96
N ASN A 225 -11.08 -23.50 3.20
CA ASN A 225 -11.89 -24.25 4.16
C ASN A 225 -12.32 -25.60 3.56
N MET A 226 -11.94 -26.71 4.21
CA MET A 226 -12.20 -28.07 3.71
C MET A 226 -13.70 -28.43 3.66
N ASP A 227 -14.51 -27.95 4.60
CA ASP A 227 -15.95 -28.25 4.64
C ASP A 227 -16.68 -27.54 3.49
N GLU A 228 -16.30 -26.27 3.25
CA GLU A 228 -16.85 -25.47 2.15
C GLU A 228 -16.39 -25.98 0.79
N LYS A 229 -15.12 -26.40 0.69
CA LYS A 229 -14.57 -27.06 -0.50
C LYS A 229 -15.34 -28.35 -0.83
N SER A 230 -15.63 -29.16 0.17
CA SER A 230 -16.43 -30.38 -0.01
C SER A 230 -17.85 -30.04 -0.49
N ARG A 231 -18.49 -29.01 0.09
CA ARG A 231 -19.84 -28.57 -0.33
C ARG A 231 -19.86 -28.13 -1.78
N LEU A 232 -18.89 -27.32 -2.19
CA LEU A 232 -18.78 -26.83 -3.57
C LEU A 232 -18.46 -27.97 -4.56
N THR A 233 -17.60 -28.90 -4.16
CA THR A 233 -17.28 -30.09 -4.97
C THR A 233 -18.53 -30.94 -5.20
N SER A 234 -19.32 -31.23 -4.16
CA SER A 234 -20.60 -31.96 -4.31
C SER A 234 -21.60 -31.22 -5.20
N LYS A 235 -21.66 -29.88 -5.09
CA LYS A 235 -22.52 -29.05 -5.94
C LYS A 235 -22.11 -29.13 -7.42
N LEU A 236 -20.80 -29.10 -7.70
CA LEU A 236 -20.26 -29.26 -9.05
C LEU A 236 -20.52 -30.67 -9.60
N THR A 237 -20.27 -31.72 -8.81
CA THR A 237 -20.51 -33.11 -9.23
C THR A 237 -21.98 -33.36 -9.57
N ARG A 238 -22.91 -32.84 -8.74
CA ARG A 238 -24.34 -32.95 -9.01
C ARG A 238 -24.73 -32.23 -10.31
N PHE A 239 -24.21 -31.03 -10.52
CA PHE A 239 -24.48 -30.28 -11.74
C PHE A 239 -23.97 -31.01 -13.00
N MET A 240 -22.77 -31.59 -12.95
CA MET A 240 -22.22 -32.37 -14.07
C MET A 240 -23.08 -33.62 -14.39
N GLN A 241 -23.60 -34.30 -13.37
CA GLN A 241 -24.50 -35.45 -13.55
C GLN A 241 -25.86 -35.06 -14.16
N GLU A 242 -26.34 -33.85 -13.90
CA GLU A 242 -27.59 -33.32 -14.47
C GLU A 242 -27.41 -32.86 -15.94
N VAL A 243 -26.18 -32.49 -16.35
CA VAL A 243 -25.84 -32.00 -17.71
C VAL A 243 -25.39 -33.11 -18.67
N GLU A 244 -24.78 -34.20 -18.17
CA GLU A 244 -24.35 -35.36 -18.97
C GLU A 244 -25.44 -36.10 -19.80
N PRO A 245 -26.77 -36.04 -19.54
CA PRO A 245 -27.74 -36.79 -20.35
C PRO A 245 -27.98 -36.27 -21.78
N GLN A 246 -27.45 -35.11 -22.15
CA GLN A 246 -27.86 -34.36 -23.35
C GLN A 246 -26.83 -34.36 -24.50
N TRP A 247 -25.71 -35.06 -24.36
CA TRP A 247 -24.62 -35.12 -25.37
C TRP A 247 -24.47 -36.50 -26.04
N ASN A 248 -25.57 -37.20 -26.31
CA ASN A 248 -25.64 -38.32 -27.25
C ASN A 248 -26.49 -37.97 -28.46
#